data_AF-A0A382EEE8-F1
#
_entry.id   AF-A0A382EEE8-F1
#
_cell.length_a   1.000
_cell.length_b   1.000
_cell.length_c   1.000
_cell.angle_alpha   90.00
_cell.angle_beta   90.00
_cell.angle_gamma   90.00
#
_symmetry.space_group_name_H-M   'P 1'
#
loop_
_entity.id
_entity.type
_entity.pdbx_description
1 polymer ?
#
loop_
_entity_poly.entity_id
_entity_poly.type
_entity_poly.pdbx_seq_one_letter_code
_entity_poly.pdbx_strand_id
1 'polypeptide(L)' 'MSSSQKSQKKLKAIVFTDIANFTKLSAQDEQKALDLIQHQNEILKPIVEKYNGEWLKEMKQNVLTFKIFKHLKEKIGK' A
#
# COMPACT_ATOMS: atom_id res chain seq x y z
N MET A 1 -24.05 -12.95 32.64
CA MET A 1 -23.64 -13.81 31.51
C MET A 1 -22.63 -13.03 30.69
N SER A 2 -21.36 -13.46 30.71
CA SER A 2 -20.28 -12.80 29.95
C SER A 2 -20.39 -13.21 28.48
N SER A 3 -20.75 -12.28 27.61
CA SER A 3 -20.76 -12.49 26.17
C SER A 3 -19.31 -12.64 25.70
N SER A 4 -18.91 -13.88 25.41
CA SER A 4 -17.63 -14.18 24.79
C SER A 4 -17.57 -13.47 23.42
N GLN A 5 -16.91 -12.31 23.39
CA GLN A 5 -16.61 -11.60 22.15
C GLN A 5 -15.64 -12.47 21.35
N LYS A 6 -16.16 -13.34 20.49
CA LYS A 6 -15.38 -14.06 19.48
C LYS A 6 -14.69 -13.02 18.59
N SER A 7 -13.41 -12.78 18.84
CA SER A 7 -12.55 -12.00 17.96
C SER A 7 -12.56 -12.64 16.57
N GLN A 8 -13.27 -12.02 15.62
CA GLN A 8 -13.27 -12.46 14.24
C GLN A 8 -11.94 -12.04 13.60
N LYS A 9 -11.01 -12.99 13.47
CA LYS A 9 -9.79 -12.81 12.68
C LYS A 9 -10.18 -12.52 11.23
N LYS A 10 -9.81 -11.35 10.73
CA LYS A 10 -10.02 -10.95 9.33
C LYS A 10 -8.70 -11.06 8.58
N LEU A 11 -8.70 -11.81 7.47
CA LEU A 11 -7.57 -11.87 6.55
C LEU A 11 -7.46 -10.53 5.82
N LYS A 12 -6.25 -9.98 5.83
CA LYS A 12 -5.85 -8.75 5.16
C LYS A 12 -4.60 -9.06 4.35
N ALA A 13 -4.52 -8.58 3.11
CA ALA A 13 -3.28 -8.66 2.34
C ALA A 13 -2.54 -7.33 2.46
N ILE A 14 -1.22 -7.36 2.64
CA ILE A 14 -0.39 -6.15 2.66
C ILE A 14 0.55 -6.17 1.48
N VAL A 15 0.53 -5.09 0.70
CA VAL A 15 1.42 -4.91 -0.46
C VAL A 15 2.32 -3.72 -0.20
N PHE A 16 3.61 -3.96 -0.45
CA PHE A 16 4.70 -3.01 -0.38
C PHE A 16 5.22 -2.74 -1.77
N THR A 17 5.53 -1.48 -2.04
CA THR A 17 6.14 -1.03 -3.29
C THR A 17 7.42 -0.28 -2.98
N ASP A 18 8.41 -0.41 -3.85
CA ASP A 18 9.68 0.31 -3.80
C ASP A 18 10.03 0.82 -5.21
N ILE A 19 10.79 1.91 -5.30
CA ILE A 19 11.29 2.43 -6.57
C ILE A 19 12.74 1.97 -6.72
N ALA A 20 13.00 1.11 -7.71
CA ALA A 20 14.34 0.62 -7.99
C ALA A 20 15.32 1.78 -8.24
N ASN A 21 16.51 1.69 -7.63
CA ASN A 21 17.59 2.68 -7.71
C ASN A 21 17.23 4.11 -7.25
N PHE A 22 16.15 4.28 -6.49
CA PHE A 22 15.71 5.61 -6.02
C PHE A 22 16.82 6.39 -5.32
N THR A 23 17.58 5.75 -4.42
CA THR A 23 18.69 6.39 -3.70
C THR A 23 19.76 6.97 -4.62
N LYS A 24 20.07 6.29 -5.74
CA LYS A 24 21.03 6.80 -6.73
C LYS A 24 20.43 7.97 -7.50
N LEU A 25 19.16 7.87 -7.88
CA LEU A 25 18.45 8.91 -8.60
C LEU A 25 18.34 10.19 -7.77
N SER A 26 17.89 10.09 -6.52
CA SER A 26 17.70 11.26 -5.64
C SER A 26 19.01 11.96 -5.28
N ALA A 27 20.12 11.22 -5.21
CA ALA A 27 21.44 11.80 -5.01
C ALA A 27 21.95 12.57 -6.24
N GLN A 28 21.50 12.20 -7.44
CA GLN A 28 21.89 12.84 -8.71
C GLN A 28 20.96 13.98 -9.10
N ASP A 29 19.66 13.80 -8.89
CA ASP A 29 18.59 14.69 -9.31
C ASP A 29 17.39 14.53 -8.37
N GLU A 30 17.34 15.38 -7.34
CA GLU A 30 16.29 15.37 -6.32
C GLU A 30 14.92 15.68 -6.93
N GLN A 31 14.83 16.65 -7.84
CA GLN A 31 13.56 17.05 -8.43
C GLN A 31 12.94 15.91 -9.24
N LYS A 32 13.76 15.24 -10.05
CA LYS A 32 13.31 14.07 -10.82
C LYS A 32 12.89 12.91 -9.92
N ALA A 33 13.53 12.74 -8.77
CA ALA A 33 13.12 11.75 -7.78
C ALA A 33 11.75 12.10 -7.15
N LEU A 34 11.51 13.38 -6.86
CA LEU A 34 10.21 13.87 -6.35
C LEU A 34 9.10 13.68 -7.39
N ASP A 35 9.37 14.02 -8.66
CA ASP A 35 8.43 13.84 -9.76
C ASP A 35 8.08 12.35 -9.95
N LEU A 36 9.06 11.46 -9.76
CA LEU A 36 8.83 10.01 -9.84
C LEU A 36 7.96 9.47 -8.70
N ILE A 37 8.10 10.00 -7.48
CA ILE A 37 7.20 9.69 -6.36
C ILE A 37 5.78 10.16 -6.69
N GLN A 38 5.64 11.37 -7.22
CA GLN A 38 4.35 11.93 -7.59
C GLN A 38 3.68 11.06 -8.67
N HIS A 39 4.44 10.65 -9.69
CA HIS A 39 3.95 9.78 -10.75
C HIS A 39 3.53 8.39 -10.23
N GLN A 40 4.31 7.79 -9.30
CA GLN A 40 3.94 6.53 -8.66
C GLN A 40 2.61 6.68 -7.90
N ASN A 41 2.40 7.78 -7.19
CA ASN A 41 1.17 8.05 -6.46
C ASN A 41 -0.04 8.22 -7.38
N GLU A 42 0.11 8.92 -8.50
CA GLU A 42 -0.94 9.10 -9.52
C GLU A 42 -1.40 7.76 -10.11
N ILE A 43 -0.49 6.80 -10.28
CA ILE A 43 -0.82 5.46 -10.76
C ILE A 43 -1.44 4.60 -9.65
N LEU A 44 -0.84 4.61 -8.45
CA LEU A 44 -1.19 3.67 -7.39
C LEU A 44 -2.45 4.05 -6.61
N LYS A 45 -2.74 5.35 -6.42
CA LYS A 45 -3.91 5.80 -5.64
C LYS A 45 -5.24 5.36 -6.28
N PRO A 46 -5.47 5.57 -7.59
CA PRO A 46 -6.71 5.12 -8.24
C PRO A 46 -6.89 3.59 -8.20
N ILE A 47 -5.80 2.82 -8.28
CA ILE A 47 -5.84 1.35 -8.17
C ILE A 47 -6.27 0.94 -6.75
N VAL A 48 -5.74 1.61 -5.72
CA VAL A 48 -6.11 1.31 -4.32
C VAL A 48 -7.59 1.57 -4.10
N GLU A 49 -8.08 2.74 -4.52
CA GLU A 49 -9.49 3.11 -4.42
C GLU A 49 -10.39 2.13 -5.17
N LYS A 50 -10.01 1.76 -6.41
CA LYS A 50 -10.73 0.80 -7.25
C LYS A 50 -10.92 -0.56 -6.58
N TYR A 51 -9.97 -1.02 -5.78
CA TYR A 51 -10.02 -2.30 -5.09
C TYR A 51 -10.39 -2.18 -3.60
N ASN A 52 -11.00 -1.05 -3.20
CA ASN A 52 -11.41 -0.76 -1.82
C ASN A 52 -10.28 -0.97 -0.80
N GLY A 53 -9.05 -0.68 -1.21
CA GLY A 53 -7.88 -0.73 -0.36
C GLY A 53 -7.75 0.55 0.47
N GLU A 54 -6.95 0.47 1.52
CA GLU A 54 -6.64 1.59 2.39
C GLU A 54 -5.19 2.07 2.16
N TRP A 55 -5.00 3.39 2.08
CA TRP A 55 -3.69 4.03 1.98
C TRP A 55 -3.17 4.36 3.38
N LEU A 56 -2.22 3.58 3.89
CA LEU A 56 -1.89 3.60 5.32
C LEU A 56 -0.79 4.61 5.70
N LYS A 57 0.29 4.70 4.93
CA LYS A 57 1.42 5.59 5.25
C LYS A 57 2.34 5.82 4.05
N GLU A 58 2.86 7.03 3.95
CA GLU A 58 3.95 7.42 3.05
C GLU A 58 5.22 7.65 3.89
N MET A 59 6.31 6.92 3.61
CA MET A 59 7.60 7.13 4.27
C MET A 59 8.52 7.94 3.36
N LYS A 60 8.93 9.12 3.85
CA LYS A 60 9.65 10.17 3.08
C LYS A 60 11.09 9.84 2.67
N GLN A 61 11.67 8.71 3.09
CA GLN A 61 13.13 8.50 2.92
C GLN A 61 13.55 7.46 1.89
N ASN A 62 12.79 6.40 1.58
CA ASN A 62 13.10 5.44 0.48
C ASN A 62 11.91 4.46 0.28
N VAL A 63 10.71 4.99 0.01
CA VAL A 63 9.46 4.28 -0.32
C VAL A 63 9.11 3.04 0.53
N LEU A 64 8.14 3.20 1.44
CA LEU A 64 7.40 2.07 2.02
C LEU A 64 5.92 2.42 2.10
N THR A 65 5.17 2.07 1.06
CA THR A 65 3.71 2.18 1.04
C THR A 65 3.11 0.89 1.59
N PHE A 66 2.45 0.97 2.74
CA PHE A 66 1.66 -0.14 3.27
C PHE A 66 0.26 -0.08 2.66
N LYS A 67 -0.26 -1.20 2.14
CA LYS A 67 -1.67 -1.32 1.70
C LYS A 67 -2.38 -2.39 2.50
N ILE A 68 -3.69 -2.27 2.74
CA ILE A 68 -4.53 -3.37 3.21
C ILE A 68 -5.55 -3.68 2.10
N PHE A 69 -5.52 -4.90 1.56
CA PHE A 69 -6.66 -5.45 0.83
C PHE A 69 -7.70 -5.91 1.86
N LYS A 70 -8.91 -5.35 1.78
CA LYS A 70 -10.05 -5.83 2.56
C LYS A 70 -10.57 -7.13 1.93
N HIS A 71 -10.84 -8.13 2.78
CA HIS A 71 -11.58 -9.36 2.48
C HIS A 71 -11.03 -10.22 1.31
N LEU A 72 -10.01 -11.02 1.61
CA LEU A 72 -9.69 -12.23 0.83
C LEU A 72 -10.72 -13.35 1.04
N LYS A 73 -12.03 -13.02 1.08
CA LYS A 73 -13.08 -13.99 1.41
C LYS A 73 -14.17 -14.13 0.35
N GLU A 74 -13.82 -13.94 -0.92
CA GLU A 74 -14.66 -14.36 -2.04
C GLU A 74 -13.78 -14.84 -3.21
N LYS A 75 -13.33 -16.10 -3.15
CA LYS A 75 -12.97 -16.94 -4.32
C LYS A 75 -12.45 -18.34 -4.01
N ILE A 76 -12.68 -18.86 -2.81
CA ILE A 76 -12.56 -20.31 -2.54
C ILE A 76 -13.91 -20.77 -2.03
N GLY A 77 -14.87 -20.73 -2.94
CA GLY A 77 -16.25 -21.17 -2.77
C GLY A 77 -16.67 -21.99 -3.98
N LYS A 78 -15.80 -22.92 -4.39
CA LYS A 78 -16.11 -24.21 -5.02
C LYS A 78 -14.97 -25.16 -4.64
#